data_AF-A0A0L7QR87-F1
#
_entry.id   AF-A0A0L7QR87-F1
#
_cell.length_a   1.000
_cell.length_b   1.000
_cell.length_c   1.000
_cell.angle_alpha   90.00
_cell.angle_beta   90.00
_cell.angle_gamma   90.00
#
_symmetry.space_group_name_H-M   'P 1'
#
loop_
_entity.id
_entity.type
_entity.pdbx_description
1 polymer ?
#
loop_
_entity_poly.entity_id
_entity_poly.type
_entity_poly.pdbx_seq_one_letter_code
_entity_poly.pdbx_strand_id
1 'polypeptide(L)' 'MRKRDMHILSAGILMYTSDLRFQVIHPDKSENWTLQIKSPQDRDFGVYECQVSTEPKMSLNYSLNVVGECILNNSTAAA' A
#
# COMPACT_ATOMS: atom_id res chain seq x y z
N MET A 1 2.60 -5.76 -3.12
CA MET A 1 2.86 -6.52 -1.87
C MET A 1 3.23 -5.55 -0.77
N ARG A 2 2.75 -5.74 0.47
CA ARG A 2 3.16 -4.94 1.63
C ARG A 2 4.38 -5.60 2.28
N LYS A 3 5.50 -4.89 2.43
CA LYS A 3 6.76 -5.48 2.90
C LYS A 3 6.78 -5.78 4.39
N ARG A 4 6.07 -5.00 5.21
CA ARG A 4 6.11 -5.12 6.68
C ARG A 4 5.72 -6.51 7.21
N ASP A 5 4.82 -7.18 6.50
CA ASP A 5 4.21 -8.46 6.86
C ASP A 5 4.16 -9.44 5.68
N MET A 6 4.88 -9.11 4.59
CA MET A 6 4.94 -9.91 3.36
C MET A 6 3.56 -10.28 2.79
N HIS A 7 2.54 -9.46 3.06
CA HIS A 7 1.18 -9.73 2.61
C HIS A 7 0.99 -9.32 1.15
N ILE A 8 0.52 -10.26 0.34
CA ILE A 8 0.11 -9.99 -1.05
C ILE A 8 -1.20 -9.19 -0.98
N LEU A 9 -1.21 -8.00 -1.59
CA LEU A 9 -2.39 -7.13 -1.62
C LEU A 9 -3.22 -7.38 -2.88
N SER A 10 -2.56 -7.57 -4.01
CA SER A 10 -3.19 -7.84 -5.30
C SER A 10 -2.27 -8.64 -6.23
N ALA A 11 -2.88 -9.33 -7.19
CA ALA A 11 -2.22 -9.87 -8.38
C ALA A 11 -3.12 -9.57 -9.60
N GLY A 12 -2.65 -8.69 -10.50
CA GLY A 12 -3.52 -8.11 -11.53
C GLY A 12 -4.73 -7.40 -10.90
N ILE A 13 -5.93 -7.71 -11.39
CA ILE A 13 -7.20 -7.17 -10.86
C ILE A 13 -7.68 -7.83 -9.56
N LEU A 14 -7.06 -8.96 -9.16
CA LEU A 14 -7.52 -9.73 -8.00
C LEU A 14 -6.95 -9.13 -6.72
N MET A 15 -7.83 -8.94 -5.72
CA MET A 15 -7.46 -8.45 -4.39
C MET A 15 -7.32 -9.62 -3.42
N TYR A 16 -6.22 -9.65 -2.67
CA TYR A 16 -5.90 -10.68 -1.66
C TYR A 16 -6.01 -10.18 -0.21
N THR A 17 -6.56 -8.98 -0.04
CA THR A 17 -6.85 -8.38 1.25
C THR A 17 -8.36 -8.18 1.41
N SER A 18 -8.87 -8.32 2.63
CA SER A 18 -10.27 -8.03 2.98
C SER A 18 -10.55 -6.55 3.22
N ASP A 19 -9.51 -5.71 3.27
CA ASP A 19 -9.65 -4.27 3.48
C ASP A 19 -10.13 -3.59 2.17
N LEU A 20 -11.41 -3.21 2.14
CA LEU A 20 -12.11 -2.61 0.98
C LEU A 20 -11.53 -1.26 0.52
N ARG A 21 -10.65 -0.66 1.33
CA ARG A 21 -9.95 0.58 0.99
C ARG A 21 -8.89 0.37 -0.09
N PHE A 22 -8.33 -0.83 -0.18
CA PHE A 22 -7.36 -1.17 -1.21
C PHE A 22 -8.08 -1.54 -2.50
N GLN A 23 -7.68 -0.92 -3.61
CA GLN A 23 -8.23 -1.17 -4.93
C GLN A 23 -7.13 -1.14 -5.97
N VAL A 24 -7.31 -1.89 -7.06
CA VAL A 24 -6.44 -1.79 -8.23
C VAL A 24 -7.17 -0.98 -9.29
N ILE A 25 -6.51 0.05 -9.80
CA ILE A 25 -6.97 0.83 -10.94
C ILE A 25 -6.11 0.45 -12.14
N HIS A 26 -6.78 -0.02 -13.18
CA HIS A 26 -6.19 -0.38 -14.46
C HIS A 26 -7.08 0.15 -15.59
N PRO A 27 -6.73 1.30 -16.19
CA PRO A 27 -7.49 1.84 -17.32
C PRO A 27 -7.44 0.90 -18.53
N ASP A 28 -8.54 0.82 -19.29
CA ASP A 28 -8.61 -0.01 -20.49
C ASP A 28 -7.48 0.32 -21.47
N LYS A 29 -6.81 -0.72 -21.97
CA LYS A 29 -5.65 -0.63 -22.90
C LYS A 29 -4.41 0.09 -22.34
N SER A 30 -4.34 0.32 -21.03
CA SER A 30 -3.14 0.85 -20.38
C SER A 30 -2.21 -0.27 -19.93
N GLU A 31 -0.90 -0.04 -19.89
CA GLU A 31 0.04 -0.95 -19.21
C GLU A 31 0.20 -0.62 -17.72
N ASN A 32 -0.44 0.46 -17.26
CA ASN A 32 -0.29 0.95 -15.90
C ASN A 32 -1.21 0.20 -14.95
N TRP A 33 -0.62 -0.29 -13.86
CA TRP A 33 -1.30 -0.90 -12.73
C TRP A 33 -1.07 -0.04 -11.50
N THR A 34 -2.14 0.55 -10.97
CA THR A 34 -2.06 1.43 -9.80
C THR A 34 -2.76 0.80 -8.61
N LEU A 35 -2.04 0.62 -7.50
CA LEU A 35 -2.63 0.28 -6.22
C LEU A 35 -3.12 1.58 -5.54
N GLN A 36 -4.42 1.73 -5.37
CA GLN A 36 -5.04 2.84 -4.66
C GLN A 36 -5.42 2.42 -3.24
N ILE A 37 -5.19 3.31 -2.27
CA ILE A 37 -5.66 3.17 -0.88
C ILE A 37 -6.59 4.34 -0.59
N LYS A 38 -7.88 4.07 -0.35
CA LYS A 38 -8.87 5.09 0.04
C LYS A 38 -8.80 5.35 1.53
N SER A 39 -8.86 6.62 1.93
CA SER A 39 -8.80 7.03 3.36
C SER A 39 -7.64 6.35 4.12
N PRO A 40 -6.38 6.62 3.74
CA PRO A 40 -5.22 6.01 4.37
C PRO A 40 -5.20 6.33 5.87
N GLN A 41 -4.78 5.35 6.67
CA GLN A 41 -4.64 5.45 8.12
C GLN A 41 -3.15 5.42 8.47
N ASP A 42 -2.76 5.91 9.64
CA ASP A 42 -1.35 5.91 10.06
C ASP A 42 -0.73 4.52 9.94
N ARG A 43 -1.50 3.47 10.30
CA ARG A 43 -1.09 2.06 10.17
C ARG A 43 -0.77 1.60 8.75
N ASP A 44 -1.13 2.34 7.70
CA ASP A 44 -0.81 1.99 6.31
C ASP A 44 0.58 2.48 5.92
N PHE A 45 1.30 3.18 6.81
CA PHE A 45 2.70 3.53 6.57
C PHE A 45 3.58 2.30 6.31
N GLY A 46 4.60 2.49 5.46
CA GLY A 46 5.64 1.49 5.22
C GLY A 46 5.96 1.28 3.75
N VAL A 47 6.70 0.22 3.47
CA VAL A 47 7.18 -0.08 2.12
C VAL A 47 6.23 -1.04 1.41
N TYR A 48 5.89 -0.69 0.17
CA TYR A 48 5.09 -1.47 -0.76
C TYR A 48 5.95 -1.84 -1.97
N GLU A 49 5.89 -3.09 -2.40
CA GLU A 49 6.60 -3.56 -3.58
C GLU A 49 5.63 -3.83 -4.72
N CYS A 50 5.91 -3.25 -5.88
CA CYS A 50 5.34 -3.63 -7.16
C CYS A 50 6.27 -4.67 -7.80
N GLN A 51 5.71 -5.78 -8.29
CA GLN A 51 6.46 -6.87 -8.92
C GLN A 51 5.87 -7.17 -10.28
N VAL A 52 6.73 -7.45 -11.25
CA VAL A 52 6.35 -7.94 -12.58
C VAL A 52 6.96 -9.33 -12.75
N SER A 53 6.15 -10.28 -13.21
CA SER A 53 6.53 -11.67 -13.43
C SER A 53 7.32 -11.84 -14.74
N THR A 54 8.44 -11.12 -14.85
CA THR A 54 9.46 -11.30 -15.90
C THR A 54 10.56 -12.24 -15.43
N GLU A 55 11.37 -12.74 -16.36
CA GLU A 55 12.61 -13.46 -16.06
C GLU A 55 13.81 -12.64 -16.57
N PRO A 56 14.67 -12.09 -15.71
CA PRO A 56 14.62 -12.14 -14.24
C PRO A 56 13.49 -11.27 -13.66
N LYS A 57 13.07 -11.56 -12.41
CA LYS A 57 12.01 -10.82 -11.71
C LYS A 57 12.36 -9.33 -11.65
N MET A 58 11.46 -8.51 -12.16
CA MET A 58 11.51 -7.06 -11.98
C MET A 58 10.68 -6.65 -10.76
N SER A 59 11.22 -5.80 -9.90
CA SER A 59 10.44 -5.19 -8.83
C SER A 59 10.93 -3.80 -8.45
N LEU A 60 10.01 -3.03 -7.87
CA LEU A 60 10.26 -1.69 -7.38
C LEU A 60 9.59 -1.47 -6.03
N ASN A 61 10.31 -0.87 -5.09
CA ASN A 61 9.82 -0.55 -3.76
C ASN A 61 9.40 0.93 -3.69
N TYR A 62 8.27 1.17 -3.04
CA TYR A 62 7.69 2.48 -2.79
C TYR A 62 7.47 2.67 -1.29
N SER A 63 7.96 3.76 -0.73
CA SER A 63 7.72 4.13 0.67
C SER A 63 6.48 5.01 0.76
N LEU A 64 5.45 4.52 1.45
CA LEU A 64 4.26 5.29 1.78
C LEU A 64 4.42 5.90 3.17
N ASN A 65 4.42 7.24 3.23
CA ASN A 65 4.31 7.98 4.47
C ASN A 65 2.89 8.56 4.57
N VAL A 66 2.19 8.27 5.66
CA VAL A 66 0.85 8.82 5.92
C VAL A 66 1.04 9.98 6.88
N VAL A 67 0.71 11.18 6.41
CA VAL A 67 0.82 12.42 7.20
C VAL A 67 -0.58 12.86 7.56
N GLY A 68 -0.94 12.70 8.83
CA GLY A 68 -2.18 13.17 9.43
C GLY A 68 -1.92 13.59 10.87
N GLU A 69 -2.89 14.26 11.50
CA GLU A 69 -2.84 14.48 12.94
C GLU A 69 -2.94 13.12 13.63
N CYS A 70 -1.79 12.58 14.04
CA CYS A 70 -1.76 11.73 15.21
C CYS A 70 -2.41 12.56 16.32
N ILE A 71 -3.62 12.21 16.74
CA ILE A 71 -4.15 12.71 18.01
C ILE A 71 -3.20 12.15 19.07
N LEU A 72 -2.15 12.91 19.38
CA LEU A 72 -1.44 12.75 20.64
C LEU A 72 -2.51 13.02 21.68
N ASN A 73 -3.12 11.96 22.22
CA ASN A 73 -3.89 12.06 23.44
C ASN A 73 -2.93 12.69 24.43
N ASN A 74 -3.17 13.95 24.74
CA ASN A 74 -2.24 14.84 25.42
C ASN A 74 -2.20 14.53 26.92
N SER A 75 -1.92 13.27 27.28
CA SER A 75 -1.98 12.79 28.66
C SER A 75 -0.61 12.50 29.27
N THR A 76 0.51 12.61 28.54
CA THR A 76 1.85 12.40 29.14
C THR A 76 2.99 13.24 28.54
N ALA A 77 2.74 14.38 27.89
CA ALA A 77 3.79 15.37 27.64
C ALA A 77 3.98 16.29 28.87
N ALA A 78 4.37 15.67 30.00
CA ALA A 78 4.84 16.36 31.19
C ALA A 78 5.97 15.54 31.82
N ALA A 79 7.20 15.85 31.42
CA ALA A 79 8.44 15.72 32.19
C ALA A 79 9.54 16.52 31.48
#